data_AF-A0A2H9NNY4-F1
#
_entry.id   AF-A0A2H9NNY4-F1
#
_cell.length_a   1.000
_cell.length_b   1.000
_cell.length_c   1.000
_cell.angle_alpha   90.00
_cell.angle_beta   90.00
_cell.angle_gamma   90.00
#
_symmetry.space_group_name_H-M   'P 1'
#
loop_
_entity.id
_entity.type
_entity.pdbx_description
1 polymer ?
#
loop_
_entity_poly.entity_id
_entity_poly.type
_entity_poly.pdbx_seq_one_letter_code
_entity_poly.pdbx_strand_id
1 'polypeptide(L)'
;YERVIETFQLTESPLRLKPIDIYYHTYSASKTASLRALDKVYAWALTQETTPVHVSAYVRKVLDFNRIVVARTRDGWRVRGAENLRELRAPLSLGQPTIDPQSGTAGFNRHGNSHYLHLADDEASVRFNRSANTRLATPYLVSANARVTSASSGDKQTINLALAGEVPLKFSLAMAPHCAVSADGRAMRAGSRTGNISHFSVPQHAIGELRVHCVQ
;
A
#
# COMPACT_ATOMS: atom_id res chain seq x y z
N TYR A 1 -23.84 -15.70 8.84
CA TYR A 1 -22.94 -14.56 8.53
C TYR A 1 -21.51 -15.02 8.27
N GLU A 2 -20.97 -15.98 9.04
CA GLU A 2 -19.56 -16.43 8.91
C GLU A 2 -19.09 -16.80 7.49
N ARG A 3 -19.98 -17.36 6.66
CA ARG A 3 -19.69 -17.71 5.26
C ARG A 3 -19.33 -16.52 4.37
N VAL A 4 -19.50 -15.28 4.83
CA VAL A 4 -18.99 -14.10 4.11
C VAL A 4 -17.46 -14.17 3.94
N ILE A 5 -16.75 -14.84 4.86
CA ILE A 5 -15.31 -15.10 4.73
C ILE A 5 -15.01 -15.89 3.45
N GLU A 6 -15.81 -16.91 3.12
CA GLU A 6 -15.68 -17.67 1.86
C GLU A 6 -15.84 -16.74 0.66
N THR A 7 -16.78 -15.79 0.72
CA THR A 7 -16.98 -14.81 -0.36
C THR A 7 -15.75 -13.92 -0.51
N PHE A 8 -15.21 -13.38 0.59
CA PHE A 8 -14.01 -12.56 0.55
C PHE A 8 -12.82 -13.31 -0.05
N GLN A 9 -12.62 -14.57 0.33
CA GLN A 9 -11.57 -15.44 -0.22
C GLN A 9 -11.75 -15.68 -1.73
N LEU A 10 -12.98 -15.96 -2.17
CA LEU A 10 -13.30 -16.15 -3.59
C LEU A 10 -13.12 -14.88 -4.43
N THR A 11 -13.28 -13.70 -3.84
CA THR A 11 -13.08 -12.41 -4.52
C THR A 11 -11.67 -11.86 -4.42
N GLU A 12 -10.77 -12.51 -3.68
CA GLU A 12 -9.37 -12.10 -3.53
C GLU A 12 -8.47 -12.74 -4.59
N SER A 13 -8.72 -14.01 -4.93
CA SER A 13 -7.85 -14.81 -5.79
C SER A 13 -8.59 -15.41 -6.99
N PRO A 14 -7.96 -15.50 -8.19
CA PRO A 14 -6.60 -15.05 -8.52
C PRO A 14 -6.48 -13.54 -8.76
N LEU A 15 -7.62 -12.83 -8.77
CA LEU A 15 -7.70 -11.40 -8.99
C LEU A 15 -8.58 -10.79 -7.91
N ARG A 16 -8.08 -9.74 -7.24
CA ARG A 16 -8.90 -8.97 -6.29
C ARG A 16 -9.98 -8.21 -7.04
N LEU A 17 -11.24 -8.60 -6.82
CA LEU A 17 -12.41 -8.04 -7.49
C LEU A 17 -13.20 -7.07 -6.60
N LYS A 18 -13.18 -7.28 -5.28
CA LYS A 18 -13.95 -6.49 -4.32
C LYS A 18 -13.14 -6.24 -3.05
N PRO A 19 -13.37 -5.12 -2.35
CA PRO A 19 -12.86 -4.92 -1.01
C PRO A 19 -13.54 -5.87 -0.03
N ILE A 20 -12.94 -6.03 1.16
CA ILE A 20 -13.63 -6.60 2.31
C ILE A 20 -14.60 -5.53 2.83
N ASP A 21 -15.89 -5.78 2.68
CA ASP A 21 -16.98 -4.93 3.17
C ASP A 21 -17.82 -5.70 4.18
N ILE A 22 -17.76 -5.28 5.46
CA ILE A 22 -18.46 -5.92 6.57
C ILE A 22 -19.71 -5.08 6.86
N TYR A 23 -20.78 -5.38 6.12
CA TYR A 23 -22.09 -4.76 6.33
C TYR A 23 -22.96 -5.61 7.27
N TYR A 24 -23.60 -4.97 8.25
CA TYR A 24 -24.56 -5.59 9.16
C TYR A 24 -25.54 -4.55 9.71
N HIS A 25 -26.69 -5.04 10.19
CA HIS A 25 -27.69 -4.21 10.87
C HIS A 25 -27.51 -4.27 12.40
N THR A 26 -28.01 -3.26 13.10
CA THR A 26 -27.94 -3.17 14.57
C THR A 26 -28.57 -4.37 15.30
N TYR A 27 -29.61 -5.00 14.73
CA TYR A 27 -30.21 -6.20 15.30
C TYR A 27 -29.23 -7.39 15.38
N SER A 28 -28.12 -7.39 14.64
CA SER A 28 -27.07 -8.40 14.79
C SER A 28 -26.45 -8.43 16.19
N ALA A 29 -26.52 -7.31 16.93
CA ALA A 29 -26.08 -7.25 18.32
C ALA A 29 -27.11 -7.81 19.32
N SER A 30 -28.36 -8.05 18.90
CA SER A 30 -29.42 -8.50 19.81
C SER A 30 -29.40 -10.02 20.08
N LYS A 31 -28.54 -10.77 19.38
CA LYS A 31 -28.42 -12.24 19.51
C LYS A 31 -26.95 -12.61 19.66
N THR A 32 -26.60 -13.33 20.73
CA THR A 32 -25.22 -13.76 21.01
C THR A 32 -24.59 -14.52 19.85
N ALA A 33 -25.35 -15.40 19.18
CA ALA A 33 -24.85 -16.14 18.02
C ALA A 33 -24.48 -15.21 16.84
N SER A 34 -25.31 -14.20 16.56
CA SER A 34 -25.04 -13.20 15.52
C SER A 34 -23.83 -12.33 15.85
N LEU A 35 -23.69 -11.91 17.11
CA LEU A 35 -22.54 -11.13 17.58
C LEU A 35 -21.24 -11.92 17.48
N ARG A 36 -21.24 -13.21 17.89
CA ARG A 36 -20.08 -14.10 17.74
C ARG A 36 -19.68 -14.29 16.27
N ALA A 37 -20.67 -14.44 15.39
CA ALA A 37 -20.39 -14.54 13.95
C ALA A 37 -19.78 -13.24 13.39
N LEU A 38 -20.24 -12.07 13.86
CA LEU A 38 -19.68 -10.78 13.46
C LEU A 38 -18.24 -10.61 13.97
N ASP A 39 -18.00 -10.92 15.24
CA ASP A 39 -16.68 -10.88 15.87
C ASP A 39 -15.68 -11.77 15.12
N LYS A 40 -16.08 -12.99 14.74
CA LYS A 40 -15.28 -13.90 13.93
C LYS A 40 -14.89 -13.29 12.57
N VAL A 41 -15.82 -12.60 11.90
CA VAL A 41 -15.55 -11.95 10.61
C VAL A 41 -14.59 -10.77 10.78
N TYR A 42 -14.74 -9.95 11.82
CA TYR A 42 -13.80 -8.88 12.13
C TYR A 42 -12.42 -9.41 12.48
N ALA A 43 -12.33 -10.41 13.35
CA ALA A 43 -11.09 -11.06 13.71
C ALA A 43 -10.37 -11.60 12.47
N TRP A 44 -11.10 -12.25 11.56
CA TRP A 44 -10.55 -12.68 10.28
C TRP A 44 -10.06 -11.50 9.44
N ALA A 45 -10.86 -10.44 9.27
CA ALA A 45 -10.49 -9.28 8.44
C ALA A 45 -9.24 -8.55 8.96
N LEU A 46 -9.08 -8.45 10.28
CA LEU A 46 -7.91 -7.84 10.92
C LEU A 46 -6.60 -8.62 10.74
N THR A 47 -6.67 -9.89 10.33
CA THR A 47 -5.48 -10.68 9.94
C THR A 47 -5.08 -10.46 8.49
N GLN A 48 -5.92 -9.83 7.68
CA GLN A 48 -5.64 -9.57 6.26
C GLN A 48 -4.79 -8.30 6.10
N GLU A 49 -3.95 -8.26 5.07
CA GLU A 49 -3.20 -7.05 4.68
C GLU A 49 -4.13 -6.05 3.97
N THR A 50 -4.84 -5.25 4.75
CA THR A 50 -5.82 -4.26 4.25
C THR A 50 -5.40 -2.84 4.59
N THR A 51 -5.92 -1.87 3.82
CA THR A 51 -5.93 -0.45 4.19
C THR A 51 -7.36 -0.08 4.57
N PRO A 52 -7.70 0.00 5.88
CA PRO A 52 -9.01 0.44 6.31
C PRO A 52 -9.30 1.86 5.80
N VAL A 53 -10.52 2.07 5.31
CA VAL A 53 -10.97 3.37 4.81
C VAL A 53 -12.44 3.58 5.16
N HIS A 54 -12.84 4.84 5.30
CA HIS A 54 -14.25 5.19 5.29
C HIS A 54 -14.90 4.88 3.93
N VAL A 55 -16.18 4.51 3.94
CA VAL A 55 -16.97 4.26 2.72
C VAL A 55 -16.95 5.48 1.79
N SER A 56 -17.01 6.70 2.32
CA SER A 56 -16.92 7.94 1.53
C SER A 56 -15.57 8.09 0.80
N ALA A 57 -14.47 7.62 1.39
CA ALA A 57 -13.18 7.58 0.72
C ALA A 57 -13.14 6.50 -0.37
N TYR A 58 -13.76 5.34 -0.14
CA TYR A 58 -13.88 4.30 -1.16
C TYR A 58 -14.72 4.77 -2.37
N VAL A 59 -15.86 5.43 -2.14
CA VAL A 59 -16.70 6.01 -3.20
C VAL A 59 -15.88 6.99 -4.06
N ARG A 60 -15.06 7.86 -3.45
CA ARG A 60 -14.17 8.77 -4.18
C ARG A 60 -13.18 8.02 -5.07
N LYS A 61 -12.58 6.90 -4.61
CA LYS A 61 -11.70 6.05 -5.43
C LYS A 61 -12.43 5.48 -6.65
N VAL A 62 -13.67 5.03 -6.48
CA VAL A 62 -14.49 4.49 -7.59
C VAL A 62 -14.81 5.57 -8.62
N LEU A 63 -15.16 6.78 -8.19
CA LEU A 63 -15.40 7.90 -9.10
C LEU A 63 -14.11 8.31 -9.84
N ASP A 64 -12.98 8.32 -9.13
CA ASP A 64 -11.67 8.66 -9.68
C ASP A 64 -11.18 7.64 -10.72
N PHE A 65 -11.48 6.35 -10.53
CA PHE A 65 -11.21 5.30 -11.53
C PHE A 65 -11.80 5.62 -12.91
N ASN A 66 -12.94 6.31 -12.97
CA ASN A 66 -13.57 6.69 -14.24
C ASN A 66 -12.90 7.91 -14.92
N ARG A 67 -12.01 8.60 -14.22
CA ARG A 67 -11.37 9.84 -14.67
C ARG A 67 -9.86 9.70 -14.89
N ILE A 68 -9.23 8.76 -14.17
CA ILE A 68 -7.80 8.53 -14.27
C ILE A 68 -7.40 8.17 -15.71
N VAL A 69 -6.33 8.80 -16.18
CA VAL A 69 -5.78 8.55 -17.52
C VAL A 69 -4.47 7.80 -17.38
N VAL A 70 -4.37 6.66 -18.06
CA VAL A 70 -3.14 5.86 -18.16
C VAL A 70 -2.74 5.80 -19.63
N ALA A 71 -1.65 6.49 -19.98
CA ALA A 71 -1.15 6.60 -21.34
C ALA A 71 0.20 5.88 -21.49
N ARG A 72 0.38 5.15 -22.60
CA ARG A 72 1.68 4.58 -22.94
C ARG A 72 2.61 5.69 -23.44
N THR A 73 3.87 5.62 -23.05
CA THR A 73 4.95 6.51 -23.50
C THR A 73 6.06 5.68 -24.16
N ARG A 74 7.10 6.35 -24.67
CA ARG A 74 8.27 5.68 -25.26
C ARG A 74 8.96 4.72 -24.28
N ASP A 75 9.07 5.13 -23.02
CA ASP A 75 9.89 4.43 -22.01
C ASP A 75 9.06 3.74 -20.90
N GLY A 76 7.73 3.80 -20.98
CA GLY A 76 6.87 3.31 -19.91
C GLY A 76 5.44 3.84 -20.02
N TRP A 77 4.87 4.28 -18.90
CA TRP A 77 3.49 4.74 -18.78
C TRP A 77 3.42 6.07 -18.04
N ARG A 78 2.45 6.90 -18.41
CA ARG A 78 2.10 8.13 -17.70
C ARG A 78 0.71 7.99 -17.10
N VAL A 79 0.58 8.40 -15.85
CA VAL A 79 -0.66 8.42 -15.09
C VAL A 79 -0.98 9.87 -14.75
N ARG A 80 -2.26 10.24 -14.90
CA ARG A 80 -2.79 11.57 -14.62
C ARG A 80 -4.16 11.48 -13.98
N GLY A 81 -4.48 12.46 -13.13
CA GLY A 81 -5.78 12.58 -12.49
C GLY A 81 -6.06 11.47 -11.48
N ALA A 82 -5.04 10.94 -10.81
CA ALA A 82 -5.18 9.86 -9.84
C ALA A 82 -5.54 10.35 -8.42
N GLU A 83 -6.36 11.41 -8.29
CA GLU A 83 -6.57 12.22 -7.07
C GLU A 83 -6.85 11.40 -5.80
N ASN A 84 -7.60 10.30 -5.90
CA ASN A 84 -8.02 9.46 -4.79
C ASN A 84 -7.59 8.01 -4.96
N LEU A 85 -7.56 7.49 -6.19
CA LEU A 85 -7.11 6.14 -6.52
C LEU A 85 -5.58 6.11 -6.68
N ARG A 86 -4.89 5.92 -5.55
CA ARG A 86 -3.42 5.95 -5.45
C ARG A 86 -2.74 4.57 -5.60
N GLU A 87 -3.45 3.56 -6.09
CA GLU A 87 -2.87 2.23 -6.30
C GLU A 87 -3.17 1.73 -7.71
N LEU A 88 -2.14 1.31 -8.44
CA LEU A 88 -2.27 0.77 -9.80
C LEU A 88 -1.81 -0.67 -9.86
N ARG A 89 -2.57 -1.49 -10.60
CA ARG A 89 -2.21 -2.87 -10.87
C ARG A 89 -1.51 -3.00 -12.21
N ALA A 90 -0.39 -3.71 -12.26
CA ALA A 90 0.35 -4.01 -13.47
C ALA A 90 0.69 -5.50 -13.58
N PRO A 91 0.62 -6.12 -14.78
CA PRO A 91 0.97 -7.52 -14.96
C PRO A 91 2.48 -7.73 -14.84
N LEU A 92 2.90 -8.89 -14.29
CA LEU A 92 4.33 -9.23 -14.11
C LEU A 92 5.12 -9.29 -15.44
N SER A 93 4.42 -9.50 -16.56
CA SER A 93 5.03 -9.54 -17.91
C SER A 93 5.65 -8.21 -18.35
N LEU A 94 5.35 -7.10 -17.66
CA LEU A 94 6.01 -5.81 -17.91
C LEU A 94 7.43 -5.77 -17.33
N GLY A 95 7.78 -6.67 -16.41
CA GLY A 95 9.04 -6.64 -15.66
C GLY A 95 8.87 -5.98 -14.29
N GLN A 96 9.98 -5.71 -13.60
CA GLN A 96 9.97 -5.11 -12.27
C GLN A 96 9.76 -3.59 -12.36
N PRO A 97 8.86 -2.99 -11.55
CA PRO A 97 8.72 -1.54 -11.51
C PRO A 97 10.02 -0.87 -11.05
N THR A 98 10.38 0.23 -11.69
CA THR A 98 11.54 1.04 -11.28
C THR A 98 11.11 2.11 -10.30
N ILE A 99 11.86 2.29 -9.21
CA ILE A 99 11.66 3.40 -8.27
C ILE A 99 12.57 4.55 -8.68
N ASP A 100 11.95 5.67 -9.03
CA ASP A 100 12.60 6.94 -9.31
C ASP A 100 11.91 8.00 -8.44
N PRO A 101 12.66 8.76 -7.62
CA PRO A 101 12.13 9.87 -6.84
C PRO A 101 11.18 10.84 -7.55
N GLN A 102 11.40 11.08 -8.86
CA GLN A 102 10.60 12.02 -9.64
C GLN A 102 9.43 11.35 -10.36
N SER A 103 9.23 10.04 -10.16
CA SER A 103 8.19 9.27 -10.85
C SER A 103 6.79 9.43 -10.27
N GLY A 104 6.61 10.06 -9.11
CA GLY A 104 5.32 10.07 -8.41
C GLY A 104 4.91 8.70 -7.84
N THR A 105 5.83 7.72 -7.78
CA THR A 105 5.60 6.39 -7.20
C THR A 105 6.42 6.23 -5.92
N ALA A 106 5.76 5.93 -4.81
CA ALA A 106 6.40 5.72 -3.50
C ALA A 106 6.95 4.30 -3.32
N GLY A 107 6.47 3.34 -4.11
CA GLY A 107 6.84 1.95 -3.95
C GLY A 107 5.93 0.99 -4.69
N PHE A 108 6.12 -0.30 -4.44
CA PHE A 108 5.26 -1.35 -4.96
C PHE A 108 5.40 -2.63 -4.13
N ASN A 109 4.43 -3.52 -4.23
CA ASN A 109 4.62 -4.93 -3.89
C ASN A 109 4.17 -5.83 -5.05
N ARG A 110 4.28 -7.14 -4.79
CA ARG A 110 3.70 -8.17 -5.63
C ARG A 110 2.63 -8.89 -4.82
N HIS A 111 1.48 -9.09 -5.43
CA HIS A 111 0.43 -9.95 -4.89
C HIS A 111 -0.15 -10.80 -6.03
N GLY A 112 -0.11 -12.12 -5.87
CA GLY A 112 -0.42 -13.08 -6.93
C GLY A 112 0.42 -12.85 -8.20
N ASN A 113 -0.28 -12.69 -9.33
CA ASN A 113 0.32 -12.48 -10.65
C ASN A 113 0.34 -11.00 -11.08
N SER A 114 0.44 -10.07 -10.13
CA SER A 114 0.50 -8.64 -10.42
C SER A 114 1.42 -7.87 -9.49
N HIS A 115 1.97 -6.78 -10.01
CA HIS A 115 2.51 -5.68 -9.24
C HIS A 115 1.38 -4.74 -8.81
N TYR A 116 1.44 -4.25 -7.58
CA TYR A 116 0.62 -3.13 -7.12
C TYR A 116 1.56 -1.97 -6.82
N LEU A 117 1.38 -0.87 -7.53
CA LEU A 117 2.19 0.33 -7.48
C LEU A 117 1.53 1.36 -6.59
N HIS A 118 2.29 1.93 -5.66
CA HIS A 118 1.83 2.92 -4.70
C HIS A 118 2.15 4.31 -5.21
N LEU A 119 1.13 5.06 -5.65
CA LEU A 119 1.31 6.43 -6.12
C LEU A 119 1.42 7.38 -4.94
N ALA A 120 2.39 8.27 -5.00
CA ALA A 120 2.60 9.34 -4.04
C ALA A 120 1.86 10.62 -4.41
N ASP A 121 1.48 10.76 -5.69
CA ASP A 121 0.88 11.97 -6.25
C ASP A 121 -0.27 11.65 -7.23
N ASP A 122 -0.98 12.66 -7.73
CA ASP A 122 -2.05 12.51 -8.74
C ASP A 122 -1.52 12.26 -10.15
N GLU A 123 -0.21 12.37 -10.27
CA GLU A 123 0.56 12.20 -11.47
C GLU A 123 1.70 11.21 -11.23
N ALA A 124 1.91 10.29 -12.17
CA ALA A 124 3.06 9.39 -12.10
C ALA A 124 3.64 9.05 -13.48
N SER A 125 4.94 8.77 -13.51
CA SER A 125 5.67 8.23 -14.65
C SER A 125 6.22 6.86 -14.29
N VAL A 126 5.53 5.80 -14.70
CA VAL A 126 5.86 4.43 -14.33
C VAL A 126 6.72 3.79 -15.42
N ARG A 127 7.87 3.25 -15.04
CA ARG A 127 8.73 2.45 -15.93
C ARG A 127 8.94 1.06 -15.33
N PHE A 128 9.25 0.11 -16.20
CA PHE A 128 9.52 -1.27 -15.81
C PHE A 128 10.85 -1.71 -16.42
N ASN A 129 11.61 -2.48 -15.66
CA ASN A 129 12.85 -3.11 -16.11
C ASN A 129 12.68 -4.63 -16.20
N ARG A 130 12.97 -5.19 -17.37
CA ARG A 130 12.96 -6.65 -17.59
C ARG A 130 14.24 -7.33 -17.11
N SER A 131 15.33 -6.59 -16.99
CA SER A 131 16.57 -7.05 -16.37
C SER A 131 16.50 -6.76 -14.88
N ALA A 132 16.23 -7.79 -14.08
CA ALA A 132 16.22 -7.68 -12.62
C ALA A 132 17.66 -7.42 -12.13
N ASN A 133 18.07 -6.16 -12.08
CA ASN A 133 19.33 -5.81 -11.44
C ASN A 133 19.11 -5.87 -9.92
N THR A 134 19.73 -6.86 -9.27
CA THR A 134 19.46 -7.29 -7.90
C THR A 134 19.97 -6.36 -6.81
N ARG A 135 20.64 -5.26 -7.18
CA ARG A 135 21.08 -4.25 -6.21
C ARG A 135 19.95 -3.25 -5.97
N LEU A 136 19.36 -3.27 -4.78
CA LEU A 136 18.46 -2.23 -4.28
C LEU A 136 19.22 -0.90 -4.26
N ALA A 137 19.10 -0.11 -5.31
CA ALA A 137 19.76 1.19 -5.40
C ALA A 137 19.00 2.27 -4.62
N THR A 138 17.68 2.11 -4.47
CA THR A 138 16.80 3.11 -3.83
C THR A 138 15.85 2.40 -2.87
N PRO A 139 15.74 2.83 -1.60
CA PRO A 139 14.71 2.32 -0.69
C PRO A 139 13.31 2.69 -1.19
N TYR A 140 12.31 1.88 -0.87
CA TYR A 140 10.92 2.15 -1.26
C TYR A 140 9.89 1.49 -0.33
N LEU A 141 8.64 1.96 -0.41
CA LEU A 141 7.51 1.41 0.33
C LEU A 141 7.02 0.09 -0.30
N VAL A 142 7.08 -1.01 0.45
CA VAL A 142 6.51 -2.29 0.02
C VAL A 142 5.01 -2.30 0.28
N SER A 143 4.59 -1.98 1.50
CA SER A 143 3.18 -1.96 1.88
C SER A 143 2.95 -0.99 3.04
N ALA A 144 1.72 -0.49 3.14
CA ALA A 144 1.22 0.21 4.32
C ALA A 144 -0.28 -0.02 4.44
N ASN A 145 -0.81 -0.09 5.67
CA ASN A 145 -2.26 -0.01 5.92
C ASN A 145 -2.77 1.44 5.93
N ALA A 146 -2.14 2.32 5.13
CA ALA A 146 -2.38 3.75 5.08
C ALA A 146 -2.09 4.32 3.70
N ARG A 147 -2.69 5.48 3.42
CA ARG A 147 -2.45 6.25 2.19
C ARG A 147 -1.10 6.95 2.28
N VAL A 148 -0.32 6.90 1.19
CA VAL A 148 0.80 7.83 0.98
C VAL A 148 0.22 9.19 0.57
N THR A 149 0.47 10.22 1.36
CA THR A 149 -0.03 11.59 1.10
C THR A 149 1.00 12.48 0.42
N SER A 150 2.29 12.17 0.61
CA SER A 150 3.39 12.78 -0.13
C SER A 150 4.58 11.83 -0.17
N ALA A 151 5.37 11.92 -1.24
CA ALA A 151 6.71 11.37 -1.29
C ALA A 151 7.67 12.40 -1.85
N SER A 152 8.84 12.49 -1.25
CA SER A 152 9.96 13.27 -1.78
C SER A 152 11.26 12.51 -1.57
N SER A 153 12.29 12.92 -2.28
CA SER A 153 13.65 12.41 -2.07
C SER A 153 14.55 13.60 -1.89
N GLY A 154 15.30 13.63 -0.79
CA GLY A 154 16.33 14.66 -0.60
C GLY A 154 17.50 14.44 -1.56
N ASP A 155 17.99 13.20 -1.61
CA ASP A 155 19.06 12.70 -2.47
C ASP A 155 18.79 11.22 -2.84
N LYS A 156 19.61 10.60 -3.70
CA LYS A 156 19.44 9.17 -4.08
C LYS A 156 19.48 8.18 -2.90
N GLN A 157 19.85 8.65 -1.70
CA GLN A 157 20.03 7.84 -0.49
C GLN A 157 18.90 8.06 0.52
N THR A 158 18.04 9.06 0.30
CA THR A 158 16.99 9.48 1.23
C THR A 158 15.63 9.51 0.55
N ILE A 159 14.66 8.81 1.14
CA ILE A 159 13.24 8.98 0.81
C ILE A 159 12.51 9.54 2.03
N ASN A 160 11.60 10.45 1.78
CA ASN A 160 10.66 10.98 2.76
C ASN A 160 9.25 10.65 2.27
N LEU A 161 8.44 10.07 3.15
CA LEU A 161 7.05 9.73 2.89
C LEU A 161 6.18 10.35 3.97
N ALA A 162 4.92 10.63 3.67
CA ALA A 162 3.90 10.88 4.67
C ALA A 162 2.81 9.81 4.55
N LEU A 163 2.38 9.26 5.69
CA LEU A 163 1.40 8.19 5.77
C LEU A 163 0.19 8.65 6.58
N ALA A 164 -1.01 8.47 6.03
CA ALA A 164 -2.27 8.75 6.70
C ALA A 164 -3.21 7.53 6.64
N GLY A 165 -3.52 6.95 7.79
CA GLY A 165 -4.43 5.82 7.95
C GLY A 165 -5.49 6.09 9.02
N GLU A 166 -6.39 5.11 9.18
CA GLU A 166 -7.52 5.16 10.11
C GLU A 166 -7.31 4.32 11.38
N VAL A 167 -6.21 3.55 11.42
CA VAL A 167 -5.87 2.60 12.48
C VAL A 167 -4.37 2.66 12.78
N PRO A 168 -3.87 2.09 13.90
CA PRO A 168 -2.45 1.99 14.15
C PRO A 168 -1.67 1.45 12.94
N LEU A 169 -0.60 2.15 12.58
CA LEU A 169 0.09 1.88 11.33
C LEU A 169 0.93 0.60 11.39
N LYS A 170 0.88 -0.12 10.28
CA LYS A 170 1.79 -1.19 9.90
C LYS A 170 2.27 -0.90 8.50
N PHE A 171 3.59 -0.90 8.31
CA PHE A 171 4.18 -0.65 7.00
C PHE A 171 5.47 -1.44 6.85
N SER A 172 5.85 -1.67 5.59
CA SER A 172 7.03 -2.44 5.22
C SER A 172 7.84 -1.67 4.21
N LEU A 173 9.15 -1.67 4.38
CA LEU A 173 10.08 -0.92 3.54
C LEU A 173 11.13 -1.89 2.97
N ALA A 174 11.36 -1.83 1.67
CA ALA A 174 12.48 -2.51 1.03
C ALA A 174 13.70 -1.59 1.12
N MET A 175 14.72 -1.99 1.87
CA MET A 175 15.89 -1.17 2.12
C MET A 175 17.14 -2.02 2.37
N ALA A 176 18.31 -1.43 2.17
CA ALA A 176 19.57 -2.06 2.51
C ALA A 176 19.76 -2.14 4.04
N PRO A 177 20.57 -3.10 4.56
CA PRO A 177 20.76 -3.26 6.00
C PRO A 177 21.28 -2.05 6.77
N HIS A 178 22.03 -1.17 6.10
CA HIS A 178 22.65 0.02 6.69
C HIS A 178 21.69 1.23 6.73
N CYS A 179 20.48 1.12 6.17
CA CYS A 179 19.55 2.24 6.17
C CYS A 179 18.96 2.47 7.57
N ALA A 180 18.91 3.73 7.98
CA ALA A 180 18.22 4.19 9.17
C ALA A 180 16.81 4.68 8.81
N VAL A 181 15.85 4.45 9.71
CA VAL A 181 14.46 4.91 9.56
C VAL A 181 14.10 5.81 10.74
N SER A 182 13.42 6.91 10.47
CA SER A 182 12.81 7.76 11.49
C SER A 182 11.38 8.15 11.11
N ALA A 183 10.50 8.27 12.09
CA ALA A 183 9.17 8.85 11.94
C ALA A 183 9.05 10.08 12.84
N ASP A 184 8.64 11.20 12.25
CA ASP A 184 8.43 12.49 12.92
C ASP A 184 9.63 12.88 13.80
N GLY A 185 10.84 12.77 13.22
CA GLY A 185 12.12 13.06 13.87
C GLY A 185 12.61 12.01 14.88
N ARG A 186 11.87 10.91 15.11
CA ARG A 186 12.26 9.85 16.06
C ARG A 186 12.77 8.61 15.33
N ALA A 187 13.97 8.15 15.69
CA ALA A 187 14.53 6.92 15.14
C ALA A 187 13.62 5.71 15.43
N MET A 188 13.46 4.85 14.42
CA MET A 188 12.65 3.65 14.48
C MET A 188 13.51 2.40 14.28
N ARG A 189 13.15 1.32 14.96
CA ARG A 189 13.67 -0.02 14.70
C ARG A 189 12.59 -0.86 14.06
N ALA A 190 12.98 -1.71 13.11
CA ALA A 190 12.07 -2.69 12.54
C ALA A 190 11.68 -3.72 13.61
N GLY A 191 10.41 -4.09 13.67
CA GLY A 191 9.93 -5.15 14.57
C GLY A 191 10.35 -6.53 14.06
N SER A 192 10.47 -6.68 12.75
CA SER A 192 11.00 -7.89 12.10
C SER A 192 11.59 -7.56 10.73
N ARG A 193 12.33 -8.51 10.16
CA ARG A 193 12.96 -8.38 8.85
C ARG A 193 12.90 -9.70 8.09
N THR A 194 12.58 -9.64 6.80
CA THR A 194 12.56 -10.78 5.89
C THR A 194 13.35 -10.41 4.63
N GLY A 195 14.59 -10.91 4.55
CA GLY A 195 15.53 -10.50 3.50
C GLY A 195 15.82 -8.99 3.57
N ASN A 196 15.51 -8.26 2.49
CA ASN A 196 15.69 -6.80 2.42
C ASN A 196 14.42 -6.01 2.79
N ILE A 197 13.38 -6.69 3.28
CA ILE A 197 12.13 -6.05 3.72
C ILE A 197 12.16 -5.93 5.24
N SER A 198 12.04 -4.71 5.73
CA SER A 198 11.90 -4.40 7.15
C SER A 198 10.46 -4.02 7.46
N HIS A 199 9.89 -4.61 8.50
CA HIS A 199 8.50 -4.41 8.91
C HIS A 199 8.42 -3.55 10.18
N PHE A 200 7.52 -2.58 10.17
CA PHE A 200 7.33 -1.61 11.24
C PHE A 200 5.88 -1.58 11.68
N SER A 201 5.69 -1.31 12.97
CA SER A 201 4.38 -1.03 13.54
C SER A 201 4.50 0.12 14.53
N VAL A 202 3.55 1.05 14.47
CA VAL A 202 3.47 2.17 15.40
C VAL A 202 2.03 2.33 15.90
N PRO A 203 1.83 2.80 17.14
CA PRO A 203 0.49 2.99 17.68
C PRO A 203 -0.28 4.16 17.04
N GLN A 204 0.42 5.11 16.42
CA GLN A 204 -0.18 6.23 15.70
C GLN A 204 -0.84 5.74 14.40
N HIS A 205 -1.88 6.47 13.96
CA HIS A 205 -2.55 6.22 12.69
C HIS A 205 -2.03 7.10 11.53
N ALA A 206 -1.10 8.00 11.82
CA ALA A 206 -0.46 8.86 10.83
C ALA A 206 1.01 9.09 11.19
N ILE A 207 1.82 9.31 10.16
CA ILE A 207 3.21 9.78 10.24
C ILE A 207 3.31 10.95 9.26
N GLY A 208 3.68 12.13 9.75
CA GLY A 208 3.85 13.32 8.92
C GLY A 208 5.13 13.29 8.11
N GLU A 209 6.20 12.75 8.69
CA GLU A 209 7.49 12.55 8.03
C GLU A 209 8.08 11.17 8.39
N LEU A 210 8.00 10.23 7.46
CA LEU A 210 8.71 8.96 7.48
C LEU A 210 9.95 9.09 6.60
N ARG A 211 11.12 9.20 7.23
CA ARG A 211 12.41 9.32 6.56
C ARG A 211 13.17 8.01 6.59
N VAL A 212 13.64 7.57 5.43
CA VAL A 212 14.59 6.46 5.29
C VAL A 212 15.86 7.01 4.69
N HIS A 213 16.99 6.79 5.35
CA HIS A 213 18.29 7.30 4.94
C HIS A 213 19.32 6.16 4.90
N CYS A 214 19.90 5.91 3.74
CA CYS A 214 20.87 4.84 3.50
C CYS A 214 22.27 5.43 3.35
N VAL A 215 23.05 5.40 4.43
CA VAL A 215 24.44 5.88 4.43
C VAL A 215 25.28 4.96 3.53
N GLN A 216 26.07 5.54 2.63
CA GLN A 216 27.01 4.80 1.78
C GLN A 216 28.08 4.05 2.57
#